data_AF-A0A261GPM0-F1
#
_entry.id   AF-A0A261GPM0-F1
#
_cell.length_a   1.000
_cell.length_b   1.000
_cell.length_c   1.000
_cell.angle_alpha   90.00
_cell.angle_beta   90.00
_cell.angle_gamma   90.00
#
_symmetry.space_group_name_H-M   'P 1'
#
loop_
_entity.id
_entity.type
_entity.pdbx_description
1 polymer ?
#
loop_
_entity_poly.entity_id
_entity_poly.type
_entity_poly.pdbx_seq_one_letter_code
_entity_poly.pdbx_strand_id
1 'polypeptide(L)'
;MDSYDVLDRLLCHAYMAKKEIVPDKNHPIGRRYTRPYKIKKKTVKNIWLVSGTFMLLNPSIPLIIGTTLFTAFISFSILDESL
;
A
#
# COMPACT_ATOMS: atom_id res chain seq x y z
N MET A 1 -11.56 -7.78 -8.56
CA MET A 1 -10.35 -7.42 -9.33
C MET A 1 -9.98 -6.00 -8.90
N ASP A 2 -9.03 -5.83 -7.98
CA ASP A 2 -8.72 -4.50 -7.42
C ASP A 2 -7.94 -3.67 -8.46
N SER A 3 -8.39 -2.44 -8.77
CA SER A 3 -7.79 -1.55 -9.80
C SER A 3 -6.26 -1.40 -9.66
N TYR A 4 -5.75 -1.42 -8.42
CA TYR A 4 -4.32 -1.35 -8.12
C TYR A 4 -3.53 -2.59 -8.53
N ASP A 5 -4.13 -3.79 -8.59
CA ASP A 5 -3.48 -5.02 -9.07
C ASP A 5 -3.24 -4.98 -10.59
N VAL A 6 -4.09 -4.26 -11.31
CA VAL A 6 -3.95 -4.04 -12.76
C VAL A 6 -2.83 -3.02 -12.99
N LEU A 7 -2.84 -1.92 -12.23
CA LEU A 7 -1.81 -0.90 -12.30
C LEU A 7 -0.43 -1.45 -11.95
N ASP A 8 -0.34 -2.29 -10.91
CA ASP A 8 0.88 -3.02 -10.56
C ASP A 8 1.31 -3.84 -11.79
N ARG A 9 0.45 -4.74 -12.29
CA ARG A 9 0.78 -5.61 -13.42
C ARG A 9 1.25 -4.84 -14.64
N LEU A 10 0.60 -3.74 -14.98
CA LEU A 10 0.97 -2.88 -16.08
C LEU A 10 2.33 -2.21 -15.85
N LEU A 11 2.61 -1.73 -14.64
CA LEU A 11 3.92 -1.19 -14.28
C LEU A 11 5.02 -2.24 -14.38
N CYS A 12 4.76 -3.48 -13.95
CA CYS A 12 5.71 -4.59 -14.09
C CYS A 12 5.98 -4.91 -15.55
N HIS A 13 4.91 -4.97 -16.35
CA HIS A 13 5.01 -5.29 -17.77
C HIS A 13 5.75 -4.19 -18.53
N ALA A 14 5.44 -2.92 -18.26
CA ALA A 14 6.13 -1.78 -18.84
C ALA A 14 7.59 -1.69 -18.38
N TYR A 15 7.89 -2.02 -17.11
CA TYR A 15 9.26 -2.04 -16.60
C TYR A 15 10.08 -3.19 -17.21
N MET A 16 9.52 -4.40 -17.28
CA MET A 16 10.15 -5.57 -17.91
C MET A 16 10.37 -5.36 -19.41
N ALA A 17 9.41 -4.74 -20.10
CA ALA A 17 9.53 -4.40 -21.52
C ALA A 17 10.61 -3.33 -21.79
N LYS A 18 10.95 -2.51 -20.78
CA LYS A 18 11.96 -1.45 -20.91
C LYS A 18 13.38 -1.91 -20.61
N LYS A 19 13.60 -3.15 -20.16
CA LYS A 19 14.90 -3.59 -19.61
C LYS A 19 15.53 -4.73 -20.44
N GLU A 20 16.38 -4.36 -21.40
CA GLU A 20 17.29 -5.28 -22.13
C GLU A 20 18.58 -5.62 -21.35
N ILE A 21 18.74 -5.15 -20.12
CA ILE A 21 20.01 -5.26 -19.37
C ILE A 21 19.76 -5.91 -18.01
N VAL A 22 20.37 -7.07 -17.82
CA VAL A 22 20.52 -7.93 -16.62
C VAL A 22 19.73 -7.49 -15.37
N PRO A 23 18.77 -8.30 -14.87
CA PRO A 23 17.99 -7.94 -13.69
C PRO A 23 18.88 -7.91 -12.44
N ASP A 24 19.31 -6.70 -12.06
CA ASP A 24 19.92 -6.45 -10.75
C ASP A 24 19.02 -6.99 -9.62
N LYS A 25 19.54 -7.97 -8.88
CA LYS A 25 18.84 -8.61 -7.75
C LYS A 25 18.47 -7.62 -6.64
N ASN A 26 19.14 -6.47 -6.57
CA ASN A 26 18.90 -5.44 -5.55
C ASN A 26 18.00 -4.29 -6.02
N HIS A 27 17.36 -4.41 -7.19
CA HIS A 27 16.56 -3.31 -7.71
C HIS A 27 15.33 -3.06 -6.81
N PRO A 28 15.11 -1.82 -6.30
CA PRO A 28 14.03 -1.51 -5.35
C PRO A 28 12.61 -1.76 -5.89
N ILE A 29 12.47 -1.88 -7.21
CA ILE A 29 11.21 -2.17 -7.90
C ILE A 29 10.78 -3.63 -7.69
N GLY A 30 11.74 -4.57 -7.61
CA GLY A 30 11.48 -5.98 -7.30
C GLY A 30 11.03 -6.19 -5.86
N ARG A 31 11.52 -5.36 -4.92
CA ARG A 31 11.17 -5.43 -3.50
C ARG A 31 9.69 -5.10 -3.24
N ARG A 32 9.14 -4.10 -3.94
CA ARG A 32 7.70 -3.75 -3.90
C ARG A 32 6.79 -4.87 -4.45
N TYR A 33 7.35 -5.81 -5.21
CA TYR A 33 6.63 -6.92 -5.83
C TYR A 33 6.58 -8.19 -4.99
N THR A 34 7.30 -8.23 -3.87
CA THR A 34 7.34 -9.39 -3.00
C THR A 34 5.97 -9.63 -2.36
N ARG A 35 5.55 -10.90 -2.31
CA ARG A 35 4.33 -11.36 -1.62
C ARG A 35 4.13 -10.73 -0.22
N PRO A 36 5.15 -10.62 0.66
CA PRO A 36 5.00 -9.96 1.96
C PRO A 36 4.54 -8.49 1.86
N TYR A 37 5.05 -7.72 0.89
CA TYR A 37 4.66 -6.33 0.72
C TYR A 37 3.19 -6.19 0.30
N LYS A 38 2.70 -7.09 -0.56
CA LYS A 38 1.28 -7.11 -0.99
C LYS A 38 0.33 -7.44 0.15
N ILE A 39 0.70 -8.38 1.03
CA ILE A 39 -0.09 -8.72 2.21
C ILE A 39 -0.19 -7.52 3.16
N LYS A 40 0.94 -6.87 3.45
CA LYS A 40 0.97 -5.67 4.29
C LYS A 40 0.12 -4.53 3.72
N LYS A 41 0.20 -4.28 2.41
CA LYS A 41 -0.64 -3.29 1.72
C LYS A 41 -2.14 -3.60 1.83
N LYS A 42 -2.52 -4.88 1.76
CA LYS A 42 -3.91 -5.32 1.95
C LYS A 42 -4.40 -5.06 3.38
N THR A 43 -3.54 -5.28 4.38
CA THR A 43 -3.83 -4.95 5.78
C THR A 43 -4.08 -3.44 5.94
N VAL A 44 -3.20 -2.60 5.41
CA VAL A 44 -3.36 -1.14 5.45
C VAL A 44 -4.69 -0.72 4.80
N LYS A 45 -5.04 -1.27 3.63
CA LYS A 45 -6.33 -1.00 2.98
C LYS A 45 -7.52 -1.35 3.87
N ASN A 46 -7.49 -2.53 4.52
CA ASN A 46 -8.58 -2.94 5.40
C ASN A 46 -8.70 -2.00 6.61
N ILE A 47 -7.58 -1.56 7.20
CA ILE A 47 -7.59 -0.59 8.31
C ILE A 47 -8.24 0.72 7.85
N TRP A 48 -7.88 1.23 6.67
CA TRP A 48 -8.49 2.44 6.10
C TRP A 48 -9.98 2.27 5.79
N LEU A 49 -10.42 1.10 5.34
CA LEU A 49 -11.83 0.81 5.12
C LEU A 49 -12.63 0.81 6.43
N VAL A 50 -12.09 0.19 7.49
CA VAL A 50 -12.74 0.16 8.80
C VAL A 50 -12.76 1.56 9.41
N SER A 51 -11.63 2.27 9.36
CA SER A 51 -11.49 3.65 9.85
C SER A 51 -12.43 4.61 9.13
N GLY A 52 -12.48 4.56 7.79
CA GLY A 52 -13.41 5.36 6.99
C GLY A 52 -14.87 5.05 7.28
N THR A 53 -15.23 3.77 7.47
CA THR A 53 -16.59 3.38 7.87
C THR A 53 -16.95 3.95 9.25
N PHE A 54 -16.03 3.89 10.19
CA PHE A 54 -16.20 4.46 11.53
C PHE A 54 -16.39 5.99 11.50
N MET A 55 -15.61 6.69 10.66
CA MET A 55 -15.75 8.14 10.44
C MET A 55 -17.12 8.51 9.85
N LEU A 56 -17.64 7.70 8.92
CA LEU A 56 -18.97 7.94 8.34
C LEU A 56 -20.10 7.74 9.35
N LEU A 57 -19.96 6.78 10.26
CA LEU A 57 -20.94 6.54 11.34
C LEU A 57 -20.90 7.64 12.41
N ASN A 58 -19.75 8.30 12.59
CA ASN A 58 -19.57 9.32 13.61
C ASN A 58 -18.83 10.54 13.04
N PRO A 59 -19.54 11.46 12.34
CA PRO A 59 -18.93 12.53 11.54
C PRO A 59 -18.44 13.71 12.38
N SER A 60 -17.78 13.43 13.50
CA SER A 60 -17.17 14.43 14.36
C SER A 60 -15.78 14.79 13.84
N ILE A 61 -15.56 16.06 13.48
CA ILE A 61 -14.29 16.55 12.93
C ILE A 61 -13.07 16.18 13.81
N PRO A 62 -13.10 16.37 15.15
CA PRO A 62 -12.00 15.95 16.03
C PRO A 62 -11.70 14.45 15.95
N LEU A 63 -12.73 13.61 15.91
CA LEU A 63 -12.56 12.16 15.79
C LEU A 63 -11.97 11.78 14.44
N ILE A 64 -12.44 12.39 13.35
CA ILE A 64 -11.90 12.14 12.01
C ILE A 64 -10.41 12.49 11.97
N ILE A 65 -10.00 13.65 12.50
CA ILE A 65 -8.59 14.06 12.52
C ILE A 65 -7.75 13.08 13.34
N GLY A 66 -8.18 12.77 14.58
CA GLY A 66 -7.44 11.85 15.46
C GLY A 66 -7.32 10.44 14.89
N THR A 67 -8.42 9.88 14.37
CA THR A 67 -8.44 8.54 13.77
C THR A 67 -7.64 8.49 12.47
N THR A 68 -7.67 9.54 11.63
CA THR A 68 -6.87 9.60 10.41
C THR A 68 -5.38 9.64 10.72
N LEU A 69 -4.95 10.49 11.66
CA LEU A 69 -3.56 10.59 12.07
C LEU A 69 -3.04 9.26 12.66
N PHE A 70 -3.82 8.64 13.55
CA PHE A 70 -3.47 7.35 14.13
C PHE A 70 -3.41 6.24 13.07
N THR A 71 -4.40 6.21 12.16
CA THR A 71 -4.44 5.25 11.05
C THR A 71 -3.25 5.45 10.10
N ALA A 72 -2.88 6.70 9.81
CA ALA A 72 -1.72 7.03 8.99
C ALA A 72 -0.41 6.61 9.67
N PHE A 73 -0.27 6.86 10.98
CA PHE A 73 0.89 6.42 11.76
C PHE A 73 1.05 4.89 11.70
N ILE A 74 -0.03 4.13 11.95
CA ILE A 74 -0.01 2.67 11.84
C ILE A 74 0.34 2.23 10.41
N SER A 75 -0.23 2.89 9.40
CA SER A 75 0.04 2.58 8.00
C SER A 75 1.53 2.74 7.68
N PHE A 76 2.14 3.84 8.12
CA PHE A 76 3.56 4.09 7.94
C PHE A 76 4.41 3.11 8.74
N SER A 77 4.09 2.85 10.01
CA SER A 77 4.85 1.90 10.84
C SER A 77 4.85 0.48 10.25
N ILE A 78 3.72 0.00 9.74
CA ILE A 78 3.61 -1.31 9.07
C ILE A 78 4.44 -1.35 7.77
N LEU A 79 4.46 -0.24 7.03
CA LEU A 79 5.20 -0.13 5.78
C LEU A 79 6.70 0.07 6.02
N ASP A 80 7.10 0.71 7.12
CA ASP A 80 8.49 0.94 7.51
C ASP A 80 9.17 -0.35 7.97
N GLU A 81 8.47 -1.24 8.67
CA GLU A 81 8.95 -2.59 8.97
C GLU A 81 9.20 -3.45 7.71
N SER A 82 8.92 -2.93 6.50
CA SER A 82 9.24 -3.58 5.23
C SER A 82 10.42 -2.96 4.48
N LEU A 83 11.02 -1.87 5.01
CA LEU A 83 12.30 -1.27 4.59
C LEU A 83 13.50 -1.98 5.23
#